data_AF-A0A7L4NU94-F1
#
_entry.id   AF-A0A7L4NU94-F1
#
_cell.length_a   1.000
_cell.length_b   1.000
_cell.length_c   1.000
_cell.angle_alpha   90.00
_cell.angle_beta   90.00
_cell.angle_gamma   90.00
#
_symmetry.space_group_name_H-M   'P 1'
#
loop_
_entity.id
_entity.type
_entity.pdbx_description
1 polymer ?
#
loop_
_entity_poly.entity_id
_entity_poly.type
_entity_poly.pdbx_seq_one_letter_code
_entity_poly.pdbx_strand_id
1 'polypeptide(L)'
;MEIDKRLMTFDDYSFREYLAKPIIIFSKKAMSDFKEMNEAFKKMGDDDLIPEGGNSFLVFAYIDRDAGITFDVLGFCNFEEDNVDIVVPLNQRIIFRKEALADSSFTFPPEDLNLECFDKHIKDIIAFYHGNDPSKLKNLNEIRNCVKIDKFRHSDFPDDIVVHLVKENNHPHGDIKKYSFELIWLRTERIKDGFIQGTFLEEPFDTYDIDYDGNLVNVQLFGDVAYVDTKIPQEEYELIFNSNKK
;
A
#
# COMPACT_ATOMS: atom_id res chain seq x y z
N MET A 1 -30.18 -7.08 -8.17
CA MET A 1 -29.03 -6.42 -8.81
C MET A 1 -27.91 -7.45 -8.76
N GLU A 2 -27.80 -8.26 -9.81
CA GLU A 2 -26.71 -9.24 -9.91
C GLU A 2 -25.39 -8.46 -9.97
N ILE A 3 -24.47 -8.78 -9.06
CA ILE A 3 -23.12 -8.24 -9.11
C ILE A 3 -22.46 -8.89 -10.33
N ASP A 4 -22.14 -8.06 -11.32
CA ASP A 4 -21.44 -8.47 -12.53
C ASP A 4 -20.15 -9.20 -12.15
N LYS A 5 -19.87 -10.34 -12.79
CA LYS A 5 -18.74 -11.26 -12.46
C LYS A 5 -17.35 -10.64 -12.66
N ARG A 6 -17.28 -9.34 -12.98
CA ARG A 6 -16.07 -8.57 -13.29
C ARG A 6 -15.71 -7.53 -12.23
N LEU A 7 -16.58 -7.34 -11.23
CA LEU A 7 -16.34 -6.43 -10.12
C LEU A 7 -15.52 -7.14 -9.04
N MET A 8 -14.37 -6.56 -8.75
CA MET A 8 -13.38 -7.07 -7.81
C MET A 8 -13.48 -6.31 -6.48
N THR A 9 -13.17 -6.97 -5.37
CA THR A 9 -12.98 -6.30 -4.08
C THR A 9 -11.49 -6.13 -3.81
N PHE A 10 -11.11 -5.09 -3.06
CA PHE A 10 -9.70 -4.84 -2.75
C PHE A 10 -9.07 -5.87 -1.83
N ASP A 11 -9.87 -6.64 -1.09
CA ASP A 11 -9.40 -7.66 -0.15
C ASP A 11 -9.22 -9.04 -0.81
N ASP A 12 -9.92 -9.30 -1.91
CA ASP A 12 -9.75 -10.54 -2.71
C ASP A 12 -8.53 -10.49 -3.64
N TYR A 13 -7.88 -9.32 -3.76
CA TYR A 13 -6.82 -9.06 -4.72
C TYR A 13 -5.53 -8.62 -4.06
N SER A 14 -4.40 -9.16 -4.54
CA SER A 14 -3.09 -8.66 -4.16
C SER A 14 -2.95 -7.20 -4.58
N PHE A 15 -2.43 -6.34 -3.69
CA PHE A 15 -2.20 -4.93 -4.00
C PHE A 15 -1.39 -4.72 -5.30
N ARG A 16 -0.52 -5.68 -5.63
CA ARG A 16 0.32 -5.66 -6.84
C ARG A 16 -0.47 -5.68 -8.14
N GLU A 17 -1.70 -6.15 -8.10
CA GLU A 17 -2.53 -6.31 -9.29
C GLU A 17 -3.07 -4.96 -9.77
N TYR A 18 -3.40 -4.06 -8.84
CA TYR A 18 -3.99 -2.76 -9.13
C TYR A 18 -3.06 -1.56 -8.88
N LEU A 19 -1.98 -1.71 -8.11
CA LEU A 19 -1.02 -0.62 -7.91
C LEU A 19 -0.30 -0.20 -9.19
N ALA A 20 0.04 1.09 -9.24
CA ALA A 20 0.71 1.76 -10.35
C ALA A 20 -0.05 1.64 -11.68
N LYS A 21 -1.38 1.48 -11.62
CA LYS A 21 -2.26 1.36 -12.76
C LYS A 21 -3.52 2.22 -12.58
N PRO A 22 -4.09 2.73 -13.69
CA PRO A 22 -5.44 3.23 -13.70
C PRO A 22 -6.44 2.10 -13.42
N ILE A 23 -7.39 2.32 -12.53
CA ILE A 23 -8.53 1.44 -12.26
C ILE A 23 -9.82 2.25 -12.17
N ILE A 24 -10.96 1.58 -12.33
CA ILE A 24 -12.28 2.19 -12.17
C ILE A 24 -12.88 1.70 -10.86
N ILE A 25 -13.28 2.62 -9.99
CA ILE A 25 -13.88 2.33 -8.69
C ILE A 25 -15.37 2.63 -8.71
N PHE A 26 -16.13 1.70 -8.15
CA PHE A 26 -17.56 1.78 -7.90
C PHE A 26 -17.79 1.86 -6.39
N SER A 27 -18.14 3.05 -5.92
CA SER A 27 -18.47 3.28 -4.53
C SER A 27 -19.80 4.00 -4.43
N LYS A 28 -20.86 3.27 -4.03
CA LYS A 28 -22.19 3.87 -3.82
C LYS A 28 -22.13 4.99 -2.78
N LYS A 29 -21.38 4.78 -1.71
CA LYS A 29 -21.19 5.76 -0.65
C LYS A 29 -20.46 7.00 -1.19
N ALA A 30 -19.28 6.82 -1.79
CA ALA A 30 -18.53 7.98 -2.29
C ALA A 30 -19.34 8.74 -3.35
N MET A 31 -20.01 8.05 -4.28
CA MET A 31 -20.87 8.72 -5.27
C MET A 31 -22.04 9.48 -4.63
N SER A 32 -22.63 8.99 -3.54
CA SER A 32 -23.67 9.70 -2.80
C SER A 32 -23.12 10.97 -2.16
N ASP A 33 -22.00 10.86 -1.43
CA ASP A 33 -21.33 11.98 -0.77
C ASP A 33 -20.98 13.08 -1.79
N PHE A 34 -20.48 12.66 -2.95
CA PHE A 34 -20.14 13.53 -4.07
C PHE A 34 -21.38 14.23 -4.66
N LYS A 35 -22.50 13.51 -4.86
CA LYS A 35 -23.75 14.11 -5.34
C LYS A 35 -24.30 15.16 -4.38
N GLU A 36 -24.30 14.86 -3.08
CA GLU A 36 -24.73 15.82 -2.04
C GLU A 36 -23.85 17.08 -2.05
N MET A 37 -22.54 16.91 -2.19
CA MET A 37 -21.60 18.01 -2.31
C MET A 37 -21.89 18.84 -3.58
N ASN A 38 -22.13 18.20 -4.72
CA ASN A 38 -22.47 18.90 -5.98
C ASN A 38 -23.76 19.73 -5.83
N GLU A 39 -24.78 19.21 -5.15
CA GLU A 39 -25.99 19.97 -4.86
C GLU A 39 -25.73 21.18 -3.93
N ALA A 40 -24.80 21.05 -2.98
CA ALA A 40 -24.40 22.16 -2.12
C ALA A 40 -23.69 23.26 -2.91
N PHE A 41 -22.75 22.91 -3.79
CA PHE A 41 -22.06 23.86 -4.68
C PHE A 41 -23.05 24.58 -5.62
N LYS A 42 -23.99 23.85 -6.22
CA LYS A 42 -25.08 24.42 -7.03
C LYS A 42 -25.88 25.48 -6.27
N LYS A 43 -26.19 25.24 -5.00
CA LYS A 43 -26.91 26.20 -4.14
C LYS A 43 -26.08 27.45 -3.83
N MET A 44 -24.75 27.34 -3.87
CA MET A 44 -23.83 28.46 -3.65
C MET A 44 -23.54 29.26 -4.93
N GLY A 45 -23.98 28.78 -6.10
CA GLY A 45 -23.77 29.43 -7.39
C GLY A 45 -22.43 29.12 -8.05
N ASP A 46 -21.74 28.08 -7.58
CA ASP A 46 -20.50 27.58 -8.18
C ASP A 46 -20.79 26.59 -9.33
N ASP A 47 -19.80 26.38 -10.20
CA ASP A 47 -19.86 25.39 -11.28
C ASP A 47 -19.99 23.95 -10.73
N ASP A 48 -20.61 23.06 -11.51
CA ASP A 48 -20.76 21.65 -11.17
C ASP A 48 -19.40 20.99 -10.91
N LEU A 49 -19.23 20.43 -9.72
CA LEU A 49 -18.03 19.68 -9.34
C LEU A 49 -18.02 18.28 -9.95
N ILE A 50 -19.22 17.76 -10.28
CA ILE A 50 -19.44 16.48 -10.95
C ILE A 50 -20.30 16.75 -12.17
N PRO A 51 -19.83 16.38 -13.37
CA PRO A 51 -20.65 16.52 -14.56
C PRO A 51 -21.76 15.46 -14.57
N GLU A 52 -22.84 15.79 -15.26
CA GLU A 52 -24.00 14.92 -15.39
C GLU A 52 -23.61 13.56 -16.01
N GLY A 53 -24.07 12.46 -15.40
CA GLY A 53 -23.86 11.09 -15.90
C GLY A 53 -22.70 10.30 -15.28
N GLY A 54 -21.81 10.92 -14.50
CA GLY A 54 -20.75 10.19 -13.79
C GLY A 54 -21.30 9.23 -12.74
N ASN A 55 -20.96 7.93 -12.83
CA ASN A 55 -21.40 6.89 -11.90
C ASN A 55 -20.24 6.13 -11.22
N SER A 56 -19.00 6.39 -11.64
CA SER A 56 -17.78 5.74 -11.17
C SER A 56 -16.59 6.70 -11.24
N PHE A 57 -15.47 6.29 -10.64
CA PHE A 57 -14.24 7.07 -10.61
C PHE A 57 -13.13 6.35 -11.37
N LEU A 58 -12.50 7.02 -12.33
CA LEU A 58 -11.19 6.58 -12.82
C LEU A 58 -10.13 7.11 -11.86
N VAL A 59 -9.33 6.21 -11.31
CA VAL A 59 -8.31 6.53 -10.30
C VAL A 59 -6.98 5.91 -10.66
N PHE A 60 -5.89 6.49 -10.16
CA PHE A 60 -4.57 5.89 -10.17
C PHE A 60 -4.21 5.42 -8.76
N ALA A 61 -3.95 4.11 -8.61
CA ALA A 61 -3.59 3.53 -7.32
C ALA A 61 -2.07 3.59 -7.07
N TYR A 62 -1.65 4.05 -5.90
CA TYR A 62 -0.25 4.12 -5.48
C TYR A 62 -0.11 3.86 -3.97
N ILE A 63 1.12 3.64 -3.50
CA ILE A 63 1.42 3.57 -2.07
C ILE A 63 1.94 4.93 -1.63
N ASP A 64 1.14 5.61 -0.81
CA ASP A 64 1.59 6.71 0.04
C ASP A 64 2.23 6.09 1.28
N ARG A 65 3.51 6.38 1.56
CA ARG A 65 4.17 5.72 2.69
C ARG A 65 3.59 6.15 4.03
N ASP A 66 2.97 7.32 4.12
CA ASP A 66 2.43 7.82 5.39
C ASP A 66 0.94 7.49 5.58
N ALA A 67 0.26 7.07 4.51
CA ALA A 67 -1.19 6.84 4.55
C ALA A 67 -1.65 5.59 3.79
N GLY A 68 -0.71 4.74 3.39
CA GLY A 68 -0.98 3.41 2.82
C GLY A 68 -1.46 3.44 1.37
N ILE A 69 -2.23 2.42 1.02
CA ILE A 69 -2.82 2.28 -0.32
C ILE A 69 -3.77 3.44 -0.57
N THR A 70 -3.46 4.19 -1.62
CA THR A 70 -4.09 5.47 -1.93
C THR A 70 -4.48 5.52 -3.40
N PHE A 71 -5.61 6.16 -3.68
CA PHE A 71 -6.18 6.30 -5.00
C PHE A 71 -6.35 7.79 -5.31
N ASP A 72 -5.61 8.29 -6.31
CA ASP A 72 -5.80 9.64 -6.83
C ASP A 72 -6.86 9.61 -7.93
N VAL A 73 -7.90 10.42 -7.82
CA VAL A 73 -8.97 10.45 -8.82
C VAL A 73 -8.47 11.24 -10.03
N LEU A 74 -8.40 10.56 -11.18
CA LEU A 74 -8.05 11.15 -12.46
C LEU A 74 -9.26 11.84 -13.09
N GLY A 75 -10.44 11.24 -12.94
CA GLY A 75 -11.68 11.78 -13.48
C GLY A 75 -12.92 10.96 -13.09
N PHE A 76 -14.08 11.48 -13.46
CA PHE A 76 -15.34 10.75 -13.37
C PHE A 76 -15.58 9.97 -14.65
N CYS A 77 -16.16 8.78 -14.52
CA CYS A 77 -16.57 7.96 -15.65
C CYS A 77 -18.06 7.60 -15.56
N ASN A 78 -18.67 7.43 -16.73
CA ASN A 78 -19.87 6.63 -16.84
C ASN A 78 -19.47 5.21 -17.23
N PHE A 79 -19.87 4.23 -16.44
CA PHE A 79 -19.62 2.82 -16.69
C PHE A 79 -20.95 2.09 -16.82
N GLU A 80 -21.22 1.51 -18.00
CA GLU A 80 -22.41 0.70 -18.29
C GLU A 80 -22.03 -0.53 -19.10
N GLU A 81 -22.23 -1.73 -18.52
CA GLU A 81 -22.14 -3.06 -19.17
C GLU A 81 -20.90 -3.37 -20.04
N ASP A 82 -19.85 -2.54 -20.00
CA ASP A 82 -18.49 -2.62 -20.60
C ASP A 82 -18.05 -1.32 -21.29
N ASN A 83 -18.94 -0.35 -21.45
CA ASN A 83 -18.59 0.96 -22.00
C ASN A 83 -18.14 1.90 -20.88
N VAL A 84 -17.02 2.57 -21.10
CA VAL A 84 -16.46 3.56 -20.19
C VAL A 84 -16.27 4.87 -20.94
N ASP A 85 -17.06 5.87 -20.55
CA ASP A 85 -16.90 7.23 -21.04
C ASP A 85 -16.30 8.09 -19.94
N ILE A 86 -15.13 8.67 -20.21
CA ILE A 86 -14.52 9.66 -19.32
C ILE A 86 -15.32 10.95 -19.44
N VAL A 87 -15.98 11.33 -18.36
CA VAL A 87 -16.89 12.48 -18.36
C VAL A 87 -16.12 13.77 -18.14
N VAL A 88 -15.18 13.81 -17.18
CA VAL A 88 -14.34 15.00 -16.93
C VAL A 88 -12.99 14.64 -16.31
N PRO A 89 -11.88 15.24 -16.81
CA PRO A 89 -10.62 15.31 -16.07
C PRO A 89 -10.73 16.38 -14.96
N LEU A 90 -10.36 16.02 -13.74
CA LEU A 90 -10.48 16.94 -12.60
C LEU A 90 -9.35 17.98 -12.59
N ASN A 91 -9.71 19.26 -12.40
CA ASN A 91 -8.76 20.35 -12.11
C ASN A 91 -8.38 20.42 -10.61
N GLN A 92 -9.00 19.60 -9.78
CA GLN A 92 -8.74 19.50 -8.34
C GLN A 92 -8.33 18.08 -8.00
N ARG A 93 -7.41 17.97 -7.05
CA ARG A 93 -6.91 16.68 -6.59
C ARG A 93 -7.87 16.08 -5.58
N ILE A 94 -8.43 14.92 -5.90
CA ILE A 94 -9.32 14.16 -5.02
C ILE A 94 -8.63 12.85 -4.69
N ILE A 95 -8.54 12.52 -3.41
CA ILE A 95 -7.78 11.36 -2.92
C ILE A 95 -8.69 10.48 -2.07
N PHE A 96 -8.73 9.19 -2.39
CA PHE A 96 -9.30 8.16 -1.52
C PHE A 96 -8.21 7.34 -0.86
N ARG A 97 -8.43 6.97 0.40
CA ARG A 97 -7.65 5.95 1.10
C ARG A 97 -8.40 4.62 1.03
N LYS A 98 -7.69 3.48 1.01
CA LYS A 98 -8.31 2.15 0.89
C LYS A 98 -9.43 1.91 1.91
N GLU A 99 -9.26 2.33 3.16
CA GLU A 99 -10.28 2.20 4.21
C GLU A 99 -11.61 2.90 3.85
N ALA A 100 -11.55 4.07 3.19
CA ALA A 100 -12.75 4.79 2.76
C ALA A 100 -13.52 4.07 1.64
N LEU A 101 -12.91 3.04 1.06
CA LEU A 101 -13.41 2.25 -0.06
C LEU A 101 -13.71 0.80 0.31
N ALA A 102 -13.78 0.45 1.61
CA ALA A 102 -14.00 -0.92 2.08
C ALA A 102 -15.21 -1.63 1.42
N ASP A 103 -16.33 -0.92 1.24
CA ASP A 103 -17.55 -1.46 0.60
C ASP A 103 -17.61 -1.19 -0.92
N SER A 104 -16.48 -0.88 -1.54
CA SER A 104 -16.39 -0.53 -2.96
C SER A 104 -15.87 -1.71 -3.77
N SER A 105 -16.29 -1.76 -5.03
CA SER A 105 -15.70 -2.67 -6.01
C SER A 105 -14.88 -1.89 -7.03
N PHE A 106 -14.01 -2.59 -7.75
CA PHE A 106 -13.25 -1.99 -8.84
C PHE A 106 -13.21 -2.90 -10.07
N THR A 107 -12.84 -2.31 -11.20
CA THR A 107 -12.49 -3.03 -12.42
C THR A 107 -11.32 -2.35 -13.13
N PHE A 108 -10.72 -3.04 -14.11
CA PHE A 108 -9.72 -2.43 -14.98
C PHE A 108 -10.41 -1.70 -16.14
N PRO A 109 -9.86 -0.57 -16.61
CA PRO A 109 -10.40 0.09 -17.79
C PRO A 109 -10.29 -0.83 -19.03
N PRO A 110 -11.21 -0.71 -20.00
CA PRO A 110 -11.08 -1.38 -21.30
C PRO A 110 -9.76 -1.04 -21.99
N GLU A 111 -9.19 -1.98 -22.76
CA GLU A 111 -7.90 -1.81 -23.43
C GLU A 111 -7.87 -0.66 -24.43
N ASP A 112 -9.02 -0.32 -25.02
CA ASP A 112 -9.20 0.74 -26.02
C ASP A 112 -9.52 2.11 -25.40
N LEU A 113 -9.65 2.20 -24.07
CA LEU A 113 -9.87 3.49 -23.40
C LEU A 113 -8.62 4.36 -23.51
N ASN A 114 -8.76 5.53 -24.13
CA ASN A 114 -7.67 6.49 -24.24
C ASN A 114 -7.41 7.20 -22.90
N LEU A 115 -6.24 6.91 -22.30
CA LEU A 115 -5.80 7.49 -21.03
C LEU A 115 -4.65 8.50 -21.17
N GLU A 116 -4.23 8.83 -22.40
CA GLU A 116 -3.08 9.71 -22.67
C GLU A 116 -3.22 11.10 -22.03
N CYS A 117 -4.47 11.59 -21.89
CA CYS A 117 -4.74 12.87 -21.25
C CYS A 117 -4.34 12.92 -19.76
N PHE A 118 -4.18 11.76 -19.11
CA PHE A 118 -3.78 11.64 -17.70
C PHE A 118 -2.28 11.37 -17.50
N ASP A 119 -1.52 11.11 -18.56
CA ASP A 119 -0.10 10.74 -18.47
C ASP A 119 0.73 11.71 -17.62
N LYS A 120 0.48 13.02 -17.80
CA LYS A 120 1.16 14.05 -17.03
C LYS A 120 0.80 13.96 -15.54
N HIS A 121 -0.49 13.82 -15.22
CA HIS A 121 -0.96 13.70 -13.83
C HIS A 121 -0.37 12.45 -13.17
N ILE A 122 -0.38 11.30 -13.86
CA ILE A 122 0.22 10.06 -13.35
C ILE A 122 1.71 10.23 -13.09
N LYS A 123 2.45 10.88 -14.01
CA LYS A 123 3.88 11.19 -13.80
C LYS A 123 4.09 12.11 -12.61
N ASP A 124 3.24 13.11 -12.43
CA ASP A 124 3.31 14.05 -11.30
C ASP A 124 3.05 13.32 -9.97
N ILE A 125 2.07 12.41 -9.91
CA ILE A 125 1.81 11.55 -8.75
C ILE A 125 3.04 10.70 -8.43
N ILE A 126 3.59 10.00 -9.43
CA ILE A 126 4.76 9.14 -9.26
C ILE A 126 5.96 9.95 -8.75
N ALA A 127 6.23 11.11 -9.35
CA ALA A 127 7.35 11.97 -8.95
C ALA A 127 7.19 12.52 -7.53
N PHE A 128 5.97 12.91 -7.15
CA PHE A 128 5.68 13.48 -5.83
C PHE A 128 5.86 12.43 -4.71
N TYR A 129 5.33 11.21 -4.87
CA TYR A 129 5.32 10.22 -3.78
C TYR A 129 6.51 9.25 -3.77
N HIS A 130 7.09 8.93 -4.92
CA HIS A 130 8.24 8.03 -4.97
C HIS A 130 9.57 8.79 -4.88
N GLY A 131 9.54 10.12 -4.98
CA GLY A 131 10.72 10.96 -5.10
C GLY A 131 11.47 10.71 -6.40
N ASN A 132 12.40 11.60 -6.71
CA ASN A 132 13.21 11.53 -7.94
C ASN A 132 14.43 10.60 -7.81
N ASP A 133 14.44 9.63 -6.88
CA ASP A 133 15.55 8.67 -6.69
C ASP A 133 15.16 7.28 -7.22
N PRO A 134 15.57 6.92 -8.45
CA PRO A 134 15.23 5.64 -9.05
C PRO A 134 15.79 4.44 -8.28
N SER A 135 16.87 4.62 -7.51
CA SER A 135 17.51 3.53 -6.77
C SER A 135 16.66 3.10 -5.56
N LYS A 136 16.06 4.06 -4.85
CA LYS A 136 15.10 3.80 -3.77
C LYS A 136 13.84 3.13 -4.30
N LEU A 137 13.30 3.63 -5.40
CA LEU A 137 12.10 3.05 -6.01
C LEU A 137 12.33 1.61 -6.48
N LYS A 138 13.52 1.31 -7.03
CA LYS A 138 13.88 -0.07 -7.41
C LYS A 138 13.88 -1.00 -6.19
N ASN A 139 14.55 -0.61 -5.11
CA ASN A 139 14.60 -1.41 -3.88
C ASN A 139 13.20 -1.63 -3.29
N LEU A 140 12.39 -0.56 -3.18
CA LEU A 140 11.02 -0.67 -2.69
C LEU A 140 10.16 -1.57 -3.57
N ASN A 141 10.27 -1.47 -4.90
CA ASN A 141 9.52 -2.35 -5.80
C ASN A 141 9.98 -3.81 -5.68
N GLU A 142 11.26 -4.07 -5.45
CA GLU A 142 11.75 -5.43 -5.19
C GLU A 142 11.20 -5.98 -3.87
N ILE A 143 11.19 -5.17 -2.80
CA ILE A 143 10.56 -5.53 -1.53
C ILE A 143 9.08 -5.77 -1.72
N ARG A 144 8.35 -4.87 -2.38
CA ARG A 144 6.90 -4.99 -2.65
C ARG A 144 6.59 -6.23 -3.46
N ASN A 145 7.47 -6.69 -4.35
CA ASN A 145 7.27 -7.94 -5.10
C ASN A 145 7.71 -9.21 -4.34
N CYS A 146 8.30 -9.08 -3.15
CA CYS A 146 8.70 -10.20 -2.33
C CYS A 146 7.48 -10.84 -1.64
N VAL A 147 7.03 -11.97 -2.16
CA VAL A 147 5.90 -12.76 -1.62
C VAL A 147 6.23 -13.45 -0.29
N LYS A 148 7.52 -13.67 0.01
CA LYS A 148 7.96 -14.33 1.25
C LYS A 148 7.51 -13.59 2.51
N ILE A 149 7.30 -12.27 2.40
CA ILE A 149 6.93 -11.42 3.54
C ILE A 149 5.45 -11.03 3.56
N ASP A 150 4.62 -11.55 2.66
CA ASP A 150 3.24 -11.08 2.52
C ASP A 150 2.38 -11.33 3.76
N LYS A 151 2.60 -12.45 4.44
CA LYS A 151 1.93 -12.77 5.70
C LYS A 151 2.28 -11.82 6.85
N PHE A 152 3.35 -11.03 6.71
CA PHE A 152 3.78 -10.06 7.70
C PHE A 152 3.34 -8.64 7.37
N ARG A 153 2.85 -8.38 6.15
CA ARG A 153 2.48 -7.02 5.73
C ARG A 153 1.21 -6.56 6.42
N HIS A 154 1.15 -5.26 6.69
CA HIS A 154 -0.12 -4.61 6.99
C HIS A 154 -1.02 -4.62 5.74
N SER A 155 -2.32 -4.86 5.92
CA SER A 155 -3.32 -4.93 4.83
C SER A 155 -3.38 -3.66 3.98
N ASP A 156 -3.25 -2.51 4.64
CA ASP A 156 -3.40 -1.19 4.01
C ASP A 156 -2.07 -0.44 3.83
N PHE A 157 -0.99 -0.92 4.45
CA PHE A 157 0.35 -0.33 4.36
C PHE A 157 1.35 -1.40 3.88
N PRO A 158 1.43 -1.65 2.56
CA PRO A 158 2.24 -2.75 2.04
C PRO A 158 3.72 -2.67 2.38
N ASP A 159 4.25 -1.47 2.65
CA ASP A 159 5.65 -1.28 3.02
C ASP A 159 5.92 -1.55 4.50
N ASP A 160 4.88 -1.74 5.31
CA ASP A 160 4.95 -1.95 6.75
C ASP A 160 4.74 -3.44 7.05
N ILE A 161 5.67 -4.03 7.80
CA ILE A 161 5.63 -5.44 8.20
C ILE A 161 5.70 -5.57 9.72
N VAL A 162 5.02 -6.58 10.25
CA VAL A 162 5.16 -6.97 11.65
C VAL A 162 6.39 -7.84 11.82
N VAL A 163 7.23 -7.51 12.79
CA VAL A 163 8.43 -8.26 13.14
C VAL A 163 8.44 -8.59 14.63
N HIS A 164 9.11 -9.68 14.98
CA HIS A 164 9.31 -10.11 16.36
C HIS A 164 10.65 -9.58 16.88
N LEU A 165 10.63 -8.97 18.05
CA LEU A 165 11.82 -8.73 18.86
C LEU A 165 11.91 -9.83 19.89
N VAL A 166 13.06 -10.50 19.99
CA VAL A 166 13.26 -11.62 20.90
C VAL A 166 14.36 -11.27 21.89
N LYS A 167 14.20 -11.61 23.16
CA LYS A 167 15.24 -11.37 24.16
C LYS A 167 15.34 -12.56 25.08
N GLU A 168 16.55 -13.03 25.32
CA GLU A 168 16.81 -14.04 26.33
C GLU A 168 16.71 -13.39 27.72
N ASN A 169 15.86 -13.97 28.58
CA ASN A 169 15.70 -13.52 29.95
C ASN A 169 16.71 -14.26 30.84
N ASN A 170 17.62 -13.53 31.46
CA ASN A 170 18.49 -14.07 32.49
C ASN A 170 17.73 -14.19 33.82
N HIS A 171 16.90 -15.22 33.95
CA HIS A 171 16.26 -15.53 35.23
C HIS A 171 17.10 -16.55 36.02
N PRO A 172 17.62 -16.17 37.21
CA PRO A 172 18.44 -17.07 38.04
C PRO A 172 17.65 -18.20 38.72
N HIS A 173 16.32 -18.20 38.63
CA HIS A 173 15.44 -19.23 39.17
C HIS A 173 14.55 -19.76 38.04
N GLY A 174 14.75 -21.03 37.68
CA GLY A 174 14.40 -21.69 36.41
C GLY A 174 12.94 -21.79 35.98
N ASP A 175 12.03 -20.93 36.44
CA ASP A 175 10.58 -21.08 36.24
C ASP A 175 9.91 -19.94 35.44
N ILE A 176 10.67 -19.08 34.76
CA ILE A 176 10.12 -18.02 33.89
C ILE A 176 10.58 -18.27 32.44
N LYS A 177 9.70 -17.98 31.47
CA LYS A 177 9.94 -18.13 30.03
C LYS A 177 11.36 -17.64 29.67
N LYS A 178 12.17 -18.57 29.13
CA LYS A 178 13.55 -18.33 28.69
C LYS A 178 13.68 -17.12 27.77
N TYR A 179 12.63 -16.82 27.00
CA TYR A 179 12.59 -15.68 26.10
C TYR A 179 11.36 -14.80 26.35
N SER A 180 11.54 -13.48 26.23
CA SER A 180 10.46 -12.52 26.00
C SER A 180 10.38 -12.21 24.50
N PHE A 181 9.17 -11.86 24.05
CA PHE A 181 8.92 -11.47 22.68
C PHE A 181 8.01 -10.25 22.64
N GLU A 182 8.24 -9.40 21.64
CA GLU A 182 7.40 -8.25 21.33
C GLU A 182 7.14 -8.22 19.82
N LEU A 183 5.92 -7.87 19.43
CA LEU A 183 5.56 -7.63 18.03
C LEU A 183 5.61 -6.12 17.80
N ILE A 184 6.33 -5.71 16.77
CA ILE A 184 6.47 -4.30 16.43
C ILE A 184 6.33 -4.11 14.92
N TRP A 185 5.72 -3.00 14.53
CA TRP A 185 5.63 -2.62 13.13
C TRP A 185 6.95 -1.99 12.67
N LEU A 186 7.43 -2.46 11.53
CA LEU A 186 8.64 -1.99 10.88
C LEU A 186 8.31 -1.58 9.45
N ARG A 187 8.69 -0.35 9.10
CA ARG A 187 8.59 0.18 7.75
C ARG A 187 9.81 -0.18 6.95
N THR A 188 9.62 -0.93 5.87
CA THR A 188 10.70 -1.41 4.99
C THR A 188 11.27 -0.26 4.15
N GLU A 189 12.60 -0.12 4.11
CA GLU A 189 13.30 1.01 3.48
C GLU A 189 14.17 0.60 2.29
N ARG A 190 14.93 -0.50 2.43
CA ARG A 190 15.86 -0.94 1.38
C ARG A 190 16.24 -2.41 1.50
N ILE A 191 16.95 -2.90 0.50
CA ILE A 191 17.62 -4.20 0.53
C ILE A 191 19.12 -3.95 0.64
N LYS A 192 19.78 -4.59 1.61
CA LYS A 192 21.24 -4.54 1.78
C LYS A 192 21.73 -5.92 2.22
N ASP A 193 22.78 -6.40 1.56
CA ASP A 193 23.44 -7.69 1.88
C ASP A 193 22.46 -8.89 1.93
N GLY A 194 21.39 -8.85 1.13
CA GLY A 194 20.36 -9.91 1.07
C GLY A 194 19.23 -9.77 2.11
N PHE A 195 19.31 -8.79 3.00
CA PHE A 195 18.31 -8.49 4.02
C PHE A 195 17.41 -7.34 3.62
N ILE A 196 16.15 -7.39 4.07
CA ILE A 196 15.30 -6.20 4.13
C ILE A 196 15.77 -5.39 5.33
N GLN A 197 15.98 -4.10 5.12
CA GLN A 197 16.22 -3.13 6.17
C GLN A 197 15.04 -2.20 6.33
N GLY A 198 14.72 -1.82 7.56
CA GLY A 198 13.65 -0.87 7.83
C GLY A 198 13.78 -0.16 9.16
N THR A 199 12.86 0.75 9.43
CA THR A 199 12.78 1.55 10.66
C THR A 199 11.53 1.15 11.45
N PHE A 200 11.64 1.05 12.76
CA PHE A 200 10.47 0.83 13.61
C PHE A 200 9.51 2.02 13.54
N LEU A 201 8.22 1.74 13.45
CA LEU A 201 7.17 2.76 13.47
C LEU A 201 6.82 3.20 14.90
N GLU A 202 7.18 2.39 15.88
CA GLU A 202 6.93 2.60 17.30
C GLU A 202 8.21 2.28 18.08
N GLU A 203 8.31 2.75 19.33
CA GLU A 203 9.41 2.35 20.21
C GLU A 203 9.08 1.01 20.88
N PRO A 204 10.04 0.07 20.98
CA PRO A 204 9.85 -1.15 21.74
C PRO A 204 9.50 -0.88 23.21
N PHE A 205 8.62 -1.68 23.79
CA PHE A 205 8.23 -1.57 25.21
C PHE A 205 9.36 -1.93 26.17
N ASP A 206 10.19 -2.92 25.82
CA ASP A 206 11.37 -3.34 26.60
C ASP A 206 12.68 -2.97 25.86
N THR A 207 13.81 -3.06 26.56
CA THR A 207 15.13 -2.92 25.98
C THR A 207 15.55 -4.22 25.31
N TYR A 208 15.83 -4.14 24.01
CA TYR A 208 16.37 -5.23 23.19
C TYR A 208 17.78 -4.89 22.71
N ASP A 209 18.63 -5.92 22.56
CA ASP A 209 20.00 -5.77 22.05
C ASP A 209 19.99 -5.89 20.52
N ILE A 210 19.61 -4.78 19.86
CA ILE A 210 19.39 -4.71 18.41
C ILE A 210 20.62 -4.10 17.73
N ASP A 211 21.06 -4.72 16.63
CA ASP A 211 22.11 -4.17 15.77
C ASP A 211 21.51 -3.19 14.74
N TYR A 212 21.96 -1.93 14.79
CA TYR A 212 21.46 -0.85 13.95
C TYR A 212 22.50 -0.43 12.90
N ASP A 213 22.07 -0.36 11.63
CA ASP A 213 22.79 0.28 10.53
C ASP A 213 22.26 1.72 10.36
N GLY A 214 22.77 2.62 11.21
CA GLY A 214 22.21 3.96 11.36
C GLY A 214 20.89 3.93 12.14
N ASN A 215 19.77 4.20 11.48
CA ASN A 215 18.42 4.09 12.04
C ASN A 215 17.65 2.88 11.50
N LEU A 216 18.35 1.97 10.80
CA LEU A 216 17.76 0.81 10.14
C LEU A 216 18.16 -0.47 10.86
N VAL A 217 17.27 -1.45 10.83
CA VAL A 217 17.51 -2.79 11.37
C VAL A 217 17.31 -3.84 10.29
N ASN A 218 18.06 -4.94 10.38
CA ASN A 218 17.93 -6.07 9.46
C ASN A 218 16.76 -6.97 9.87
N VAL A 219 15.91 -7.28 8.90
CA VAL A 219 14.83 -8.26 9.03
C VAL A 219 15.31 -9.60 8.51
N GLN A 220 15.05 -10.63 9.29
CA GLN A 220 15.39 -12.00 8.99
C GLN A 220 14.13 -12.87 9.05
N LEU A 221 14.12 -13.95 8.27
CA LEU A 221 13.01 -14.90 8.23
C LEU A 221 13.45 -16.23 8.81
N PHE A 222 12.59 -16.81 9.65
CA PHE A 222 12.73 -18.17 10.18
C PHE A 222 11.37 -18.85 10.13
N GLY A 223 11.18 -19.68 9.09
CA GLY A 223 9.89 -20.31 8.80
C GLY A 223 8.75 -19.30 8.65
N ASP A 224 7.85 -19.31 9.62
CA ASP A 224 6.66 -18.44 9.65
C ASP A 224 6.80 -17.16 10.47
N VAL A 225 8.03 -16.79 10.83
CA VAL A 225 8.33 -15.64 11.68
C VAL A 225 9.30 -14.70 10.97
N ALA A 226 8.99 -13.40 10.99
CA ALA A 226 9.94 -12.32 10.72
C ALA A 226 10.43 -11.75 12.05
N TYR A 227 11.74 -11.61 12.22
CA TYR A 227 12.34 -11.03 13.43
C TYR A 227 13.45 -10.06 13.06
N VAL A 228 13.76 -9.19 14.01
CA VAL A 228 14.92 -8.29 13.93
C VAL A 228 16.06 -8.91 14.72
N ASP A 229 17.27 -8.78 14.20
CA ASP A 229 18.48 -9.33 14.84
C ASP A 229 18.61 -8.81 16.28
N THR A 230 18.35 -9.72 17.20
CA THR A 230 18.68 -9.64 18.61
C THR A 230 19.64 -10.78 18.82
N LYS A 231 20.91 -10.54 19.21
CA LYS A 231 22.05 -11.50 19.27
C LYS A 231 21.73 -12.98 19.61
N ILE A 232 21.02 -13.67 18.74
CA ILE A 232 20.57 -15.06 18.84
C ILE A 232 21.45 -15.85 17.86
N PRO A 233 21.86 -17.10 18.19
CA PRO A 233 22.79 -17.85 17.37
C PRO A 233 22.33 -17.97 15.91
N GLN A 234 23.24 -17.62 14.99
CA GLN A 234 22.99 -17.41 13.55
C GLN A 234 22.82 -18.69 12.70
N GLU A 235 22.71 -19.87 13.32
CA GLU A 235 22.92 -21.14 12.62
C GLU A 235 21.78 -21.56 11.68
N GLU A 236 20.64 -20.87 11.64
CA GLU A 236 19.46 -21.29 10.86
C GLU A 236 18.72 -20.17 10.10
N TYR A 237 19.39 -19.08 9.75
CA TYR A 237 18.73 -17.93 9.12
C TYR A 237 18.63 -18.04 7.60
N GLU A 238 17.48 -17.66 7.04
CA GLU A 238 17.29 -17.58 5.59
C GLU A 238 17.50 -16.15 5.08
N LEU A 239 18.35 -16.00 4.06
CA LEU A 239 18.41 -14.75 3.29
C LEU A 239 17.08 -14.51 2.58
N ILE A 240 16.56 -13.30 2.73
CA ILE A 240 15.31 -12.90 2.05
C ILE A 240 15.55 -12.85 0.56
N PHE A 241 16.67 -12.23 0.16
CA PHE A 241 17.12 -12.12 -1.22
C PHE A 241 18.46 -12.85 -1.38
N ASN A 242 18.52 -13.77 -2.34
CA ASN A 242 19.77 -14.41 -2.72
C ASN A 242 20.63 -13.39 -3.49
N SER A 243 21.80 -13.05 -2.96
CA SER A 243 22.80 -12.18 -3.61
C SER A 243 23.42 -12.78 -4.89
N ASN A 244 22.95 -13.96 -5.33
CA ASN A 244 23.35 -14.60 -6.58
C ASN A 244 22.38 -14.27 -7.73
N LYS A 245 22.38 -13.01 -8.18
CA LYS A 245 22.02 -12.67 -9.56
C LYS A 245 23.10 -11.76 -10.13
N LYS A 246 24.09 -12.41 -10.76
CA LYS A 246 24.90 -11.78 -11.81
C LYS A 246 24.12 -11.78 -13.11
#